data_AF-A0A7L4NQW7-F1
#
_entry.id   AF-A0A7L4NQW7-F1
#
_cell.length_a   1.000
_cell.length_b   1.000
_cell.length_c   1.000
_cell.angle_alpha   90.00
_cell.angle_beta   90.00
_cell.angle_gamma   90.00
#
_symmetry.space_group_name_H-M   'P 1'
#
loop_
_entity.id
_entity.type
_entity.pdbx_description
1 polymer ?
#
loop_
_entity_poly.entity_id
_entity_poly.type
_entity_poly.pdbx_seq_one_letter_code
_entity_poly.pdbx_strand_id
1 'polypeptide(L)' 'MSGQRTGAEIDKASCTWRMNNAPTRGYEEDVGRRTTVRVVSHTSVPLLLKDPRYFFREANGTLYVIWGPLRNMRKDGGG' A
#
# COMPACT_ATOMS: atom_id res chain seq x y z
N MET A 1 5.29 -13.34 -6.19
CA MET A 1 5.16 -14.21 -5.00
C MET A 1 4.04 -15.24 -5.12
N SER A 2 3.36 -15.38 -6.26
CA SER A 2 2.24 -16.34 -6.35
C SER A 2 2.71 -17.78 -6.14
N GLY A 3 1.95 -18.54 -5.34
CA GLY A 3 2.20 -19.94 -5.03
C GLY A 3 3.30 -20.21 -4.01
N GLN A 4 3.87 -19.18 -3.39
CA GLN A 4 4.93 -19.33 -2.39
C GLN A 4 4.39 -19.59 -0.98
N ARG A 5 3.12 -19.25 -0.72
CA ARG A 5 2.44 -19.47 0.57
C ARG A 5 3.14 -18.88 1.79
N THR A 6 3.88 -17.78 1.61
CA THR A 6 4.68 -17.13 2.66
C THR A 6 3.89 -16.11 3.47
N GLY A 7 2.60 -15.92 3.22
CA GLY A 7 1.79 -14.89 3.86
C GLY A 7 1.73 -14.99 5.38
N ALA A 8 1.67 -16.21 5.92
CA ALA A 8 1.68 -16.44 7.36
C ALA A 8 3.04 -16.10 8.01
N GLU A 9 4.14 -16.22 7.28
CA GLU A 9 5.46 -15.81 7.75
C GLU A 9 5.59 -14.28 7.73
N ILE A 10 5.14 -13.64 6.65
CA ILE A 10 5.13 -12.18 6.50
C ILE A 10 4.33 -11.54 7.65
N ASP A 11 3.16 -12.08 7.99
CA ASP A 11 2.28 -11.50 9.02
C ASP A 11 2.83 -11.62 10.46
N LYS A 12 3.88 -12.43 10.69
CA LYS A 12 4.61 -12.50 11.97
C LYS A 12 5.56 -11.32 12.17
N ALA A 13 5.92 -10.60 11.10
CA ALA A 13 6.79 -9.44 11.21
C ALA A 13 6.16 -8.35 12.09
N SER A 14 7.02 -7.64 12.84
CA SER A 14 6.58 -6.48 13.64
C SER A 14 6.08 -5.33 12.76
N CYS A 15 6.64 -5.19 11.55
CA CYS A 15 6.32 -4.14 10.59
C CYS A 15 6.36 -4.68 9.16
N THR A 16 5.29 -4.49 8.40
CA THR A 16 5.20 -4.91 6.99
C THR A 16 5.11 -3.73 6.04
N TRP A 17 5.96 -3.73 5.01
CA TRP A 17 6.03 -2.68 4.00
C TRP A 17 5.42 -3.16 2.69
N ARG A 18 4.61 -2.31 2.04
CA ARG A 18 4.04 -2.58 0.72
C ARG A 18 4.19 -1.39 -0.21
N MET A 19 4.23 -1.67 -1.51
CA MET A 19 4.46 -0.67 -2.54
C MET A 19 3.18 -0.37 -3.32
N ASN A 20 2.95 0.92 -3.58
CA ASN A 20 1.93 1.44 -4.48
C ASN A 20 0.54 0.80 -4.22
N ASN A 21 -0.10 0.29 -5.27
CA ASN A 21 -1.42 -0.33 -5.24
C ASN A 21 -1.39 -1.86 -5.07
N ALA A 22 -0.27 -2.46 -4.64
CA ALA A 22 -0.17 -3.91 -4.48
C ALA A 22 -1.25 -4.42 -3.48
N PRO A 23 -2.20 -5.26 -3.92
CA PRO A 23 -3.27 -5.75 -3.06
C PRO A 23 -2.79 -6.89 -2.16
N THR A 24 -3.49 -7.06 -1.04
CA THR A 24 -3.44 -8.26 -0.20
C THR A 24 -4.70 -9.08 -0.33
N ARG A 25 -5.83 -8.43 -0.61
CA ARG A 25 -7.13 -9.09 -0.70
C ARG A 25 -7.16 -10.06 -1.87
N GLY A 26 -7.46 -11.33 -1.59
CA GLY A 26 -7.43 -12.43 -2.57
C GLY A 26 -6.04 -13.03 -2.82
N TYR A 27 -5.00 -12.56 -2.12
CA TYR A 27 -3.62 -13.03 -2.24
C TYR A 27 -2.98 -13.35 -0.87
N GLU A 28 -3.78 -13.40 0.19
CA GLU A 28 -3.33 -13.44 1.58
C GLU A 28 -2.41 -14.62 1.88
N GLU A 29 -2.66 -15.77 1.26
CA GLU A 29 -1.85 -16.98 1.41
C GLU A 29 -0.39 -16.73 1.00
N ASP A 30 -0.19 -15.98 -0.07
CA ASP A 30 1.12 -15.71 -0.65
C ASP A 30 1.78 -14.45 -0.09
N VAL A 31 1.00 -13.42 0.22
CA VAL A 31 1.55 -12.10 0.53
C VAL A 31 1.21 -11.58 1.91
N GLY A 32 0.40 -12.30 2.69
CA GLY A 32 -0.06 -11.88 4.01
C GLY A 32 -1.16 -10.82 3.95
N ARG A 33 -1.73 -10.52 5.10
CA ARG A 33 -2.85 -9.56 5.25
C ARG A 33 -2.38 -8.19 5.73
N ARG A 34 -1.37 -8.15 6.58
CA ARG A 34 -0.98 -6.94 7.30
C ARG A 34 -0.21 -5.99 6.40
N THR A 35 -0.46 -4.70 6.59
CA THR A 35 0.34 -3.60 6.05
C THR A 35 0.55 -2.59 7.16
N THR A 36 1.79 -2.28 7.50
CA THR A 36 2.13 -1.23 8.47
C THR A 36 2.52 0.06 7.75
N VAL A 37 3.33 -0.05 6.70
CA VAL A 37 3.77 1.09 5.88
C VAL A 37 3.45 0.80 4.43
N ARG A 38 2.88 1.78 3.73
CA ARG A 38 2.66 1.73 2.29
C ARG A 38 3.33 2.92 1.60
N VAL A 39 4.36 2.62 0.82
CA VAL A 39 5.12 3.62 0.05
C VAL A 39 4.52 3.73 -1.33
N VAL A 40 4.07 4.92 -1.72
CA VAL A 40 3.27 5.14 -2.93
C VAL A 40 3.89 6.25 -3.78
N SER A 41 4.18 5.96 -5.04
CA SER A 41 4.51 7.00 -6.02
C SER A 41 3.31 7.91 -6.26
N HIS A 42 3.53 9.21 -6.46
CA HIS A 42 2.48 10.18 -6.84
C HIS A 42 1.63 9.69 -8.02
N THR A 43 2.25 9.01 -9.01
CA THR A 43 1.54 8.43 -10.17
C THR A 43 0.57 7.31 -9.79
N SER A 44 0.76 6.65 -8.65
CA SER A 44 -0.10 5.55 -8.16
C SER A 44 -1.21 6.03 -7.23
N VAL A 45 -1.16 7.25 -6.71
CA VAL A 45 -2.22 7.80 -5.83
C VAL A 45 -3.61 7.73 -6.48
N PRO A 46 -3.80 8.10 -7.77
CA PRO A 46 -5.09 7.97 -8.43
C PRO A 46 -5.63 6.52 -8.46
N LEU A 47 -4.73 5.52 -8.47
CA LEU A 47 -5.13 4.11 -8.47
C LEU A 47 -5.66 3.67 -7.11
N LEU A 48 -5.13 4.20 -6.00
CA LEU A 48 -5.64 3.94 -4.66
C LEU A 48 -7.03 4.58 -4.48
N LEU A 49 -7.26 5.76 -5.06
CA LEU A 49 -8.54 6.46 -5.01
C LEU A 49 -9.67 5.73 -5.78
N LYS A 50 -9.36 4.75 -6.63
CA LYS A 50 -10.38 3.90 -7.28
C LYS A 50 -11.07 2.95 -6.29
N ASP A 51 -10.39 2.57 -5.20
CA ASP A 51 -10.98 1.78 -4.11
C ASP A 51 -10.60 2.34 -2.73
N PRO A 52 -11.18 3.47 -2.34
CA PRO A 52 -10.80 4.16 -1.11
C PRO A 52 -11.25 3.37 0.13
N ARG A 53 -12.26 2.51 0.02
CA ARG A 53 -12.72 1.67 1.12
C ARG A 53 -11.65 0.66 1.49
N TYR A 54 -11.08 -0.02 0.50
CA TYR A 54 -10.00 -0.97 0.73
C TYR A 54 -8.74 -0.29 1.26
N PHE A 55 -8.24 0.74 0.55
CA PHE A 55 -6.95 1.34 0.88
C PHE A 55 -6.99 2.25 2.12
N PHE A 56 -8.09 2.96 2.42
CA PHE A 56 -8.09 3.95 3.51
C PHE A 56 -9.03 3.63 4.67
N ARG A 57 -10.02 2.75 4.51
CA ARG A 57 -10.96 2.38 5.58
C ARG A 57 -10.63 1.04 6.21
N GLU A 58 -10.44 0.01 5.40
CA GLU A 58 -10.12 -1.35 5.87
C GLU A 58 -8.67 -1.43 6.39
N ALA A 59 -7.75 -0.70 5.76
CA ALA A 59 -6.35 -0.61 6.19
C ALA A 59 -6.13 0.43 7.32
N ASN A 60 -7.06 0.49 8.29
CA ASN A 60 -6.97 1.39 9.44
C ASN A 60 -5.71 1.03 10.26
N GLY A 61 -4.72 1.93 10.29
CA GLY A 61 -3.40 1.70 10.89
C GLY A 61 -2.23 1.57 9.90
N THR A 62 -2.47 1.74 8.59
CA THR A 62 -1.38 1.86 7.60
C THR A 62 -0.84 3.29 7.53
N LEU A 63 0.46 3.46 7.73
CA LEU A 63 1.16 4.71 7.43
C LEU A 63 1.43 4.82 5.92
N TYR A 64 0.98 5.90 5.31
CA TYR A 64 1.21 6.19 3.90
C TYR A 64 2.39 7.15 3.71
N VAL A 65 3.36 6.73 2.91
CA VAL A 65 4.48 7.57 2.48
C VAL A 65 4.33 7.84 0.99
N ILE A 66 3.89 9.05 0.64
CA ILE A 66 3.71 9.45 -0.76
C ILE A 66 4.97 10.17 -1.25
N TRP A 67 5.50 9.77 -2.40
CA TRP A 67 6.71 10.36 -2.97
C TRP A 67 6.57 10.67 -4.46
N GLY A 68 7.27 11.69 -4.94
CA GLY A 68 7.27 12.09 -6.34
C GLY A 68 8.15 13.32 -6.57
N PRO A 69 8.33 13.74 -7.83
CA PRO A 69 9.02 14.98 -8.15
C PRO A 69 8.35 16.18 -7.45
N LEU A 70 9.14 17.14 -6.99
CA LEU A 70 8.65 18.32 -6.26
C LEU A 70 7.49 19.01 -6.99
N ARG A 71 7.55 19.11 -8.33
CA ARG A 71 6.50 19.74 -9.15
C ARG A 71 5.11 19.11 -8.95
N ASN A 72 5.05 17.78 -8.72
CA ASN A 72 3.82 17.01 -8.61
C ASN A 72 3.39 16.76 -7.15
N MET A 73 4.22 17.18 -6.20
CA MET A 73 3.99 17.05 -4.76
C MET A 73 3.83 18.41 -4.09
N ARG A 74 3.51 19.44 -4.88
CA ARG A 74 3.31 20.79 -4.37
C ARG A 74 2.05 20.86 -3.51
N LYS A 75 2.15 21.57 -2.39
CA LYS A 75 1.03 21.79 -1.46
C LYS A 75 -0.04 22.73 -2.02
N ASP A 76 0.32 23.54 -3.01
CA ASP A 76 -0.58 24.47 -3.70
C ASP A 76 -1.50 23.79 -4.73
N GLY A 77 -1.36 22.47 -4.94
CA GLY A 77 -2.15 21.72 -5.91
C GLY A 77 -1.79 22.03 -7.37
N GLY A 78 -0.75 22.82 -7.64
CA GLY A 78 -0.36 23.22 -8.99
C GLY A 78 0.37 22.13 -9.79
N GLY A 79 0.30 20.87 -9.38
CA GLY A 79 1.11 19.76 -9.91
C GLY A 79 0.50 18.97 -11.05
#